data_AF-A0A528ANB9-F1
#
_entry.id   AF-A0A528ANB9-F1
#
_cell.length_a   1.000
_cell.length_b   1.000
_cell.length_c   1.000
_cell.angle_alpha   90.00
_cell.angle_beta   90.00
_cell.angle_gamma   90.00
#
_symmetry.space_group_name_H-M   'P 1'
#
loop_
_entity.id
_entity.type
_entity.pdbx_description
1 polymer ?
#
loop_
_entity_poly.entity_id
_entity_poly.type
_entity_poly.pdbx_seq_one_letter_code
_entity_poly.pdbx_strand_id
1 'polypeptide(L)'
;VLAAFGIDPAPKPRMEPWQAVSNRIHNPEGEVTIAVVGKYTGLKDAYKSLIEALSHGGLANHVKVKLDWIESEIFEKEDPA
;
A
#
# COMPACT_ATOMS: atom_id res chain seq x y z
N VAL A 1 27.24 9.11 0.21
CA VAL A 1 26.44 10.08 -0.59
C VAL A 1 26.74 11.51 -0.14
N LEU A 2 26.33 11.96 1.05
CA LEU A 2 26.48 13.37 1.47
C LEU A 2 27.92 13.90 1.43
N ALA A 3 28.89 13.12 1.91
CA ALA A 3 30.32 13.47 1.83
C ALA A 3 30.82 13.67 0.38
N ALA A 4 30.31 12.88 -0.57
CA ALA A 4 30.69 13.01 -1.98
C ALA A 4 30.18 14.31 -2.62
N PHE A 5 29.13 14.91 -2.04
CA PHE A 5 28.56 16.19 -2.45
C PHE A 5 29.03 17.37 -1.57
N GLY A 6 29.99 17.15 -0.66
CA GLY A 6 30.54 18.20 0.22
C GLY A 6 29.56 18.74 1.26
N ILE A 7 28.50 17.99 1.59
CA ILE A 7 27.46 18.40 2.56
C ILE A 7 27.81 17.86 3.96
N ASP A 8 29.04 18.07 4.42
CA ASP A 8 29.55 17.58 5.71
C ASP A 8 30.05 18.75 6.57
N PRO A 9 29.62 18.90 7.85
CA PRO A 9 28.72 18.01 8.60
C PRO A 9 27.24 18.15 8.23
N ALA A 10 26.60 17.01 7.96
CA ALA A 10 25.15 16.93 7.83
C ALA A 10 24.49 16.62 9.19
N PRO A 11 23.34 17.23 9.51
CA PRO A 11 22.56 16.84 10.68
C PRO A 11 22.08 15.38 10.54
N LYS A 12 21.98 14.67 11.67
CA LYS A 12 21.39 13.33 11.68
C LYS A 12 19.93 13.41 11.21
N PRO A 13 19.47 12.47 10.36
CA PRO A 13 18.10 12.46 9.89
C PRO A 13 17.13 12.21 11.06
N ARG A 14 15.98 12.87 11.02
CA ARG A 14 14.88 12.62 11.95
C ARG A 14 14.19 11.30 11.57
N MET A 15 14.34 10.27 12.40
CA MET A 15 13.91 8.90 12.10
C MET A 15 12.53 8.55 12.67
N GLU A 16 11.99 9.39 13.55
CA GLU A 16 10.73 9.18 14.27
C GLU A 16 9.54 8.92 13.33
N PRO A 17 9.36 9.64 12.19
CA PRO A 17 8.28 9.33 11.25
C PRO A 17 8.44 7.94 10.61
N TRP A 18 9.65 7.55 10.27
CA TRP A 18 9.95 6.24 9.67
C TRP A 18 9.77 5.10 10.67
N GLN A 19 10.14 5.34 11.93
CA GLN A 19 9.88 4.40 13.02
C GLN A 19 8.38 4.22 13.25
N ALA A 20 7.58 5.30 13.19
CA ALA A 20 6.13 5.22 13.30
C ALA A 20 5.49 4.43 12.14
N VAL A 21 5.94 4.67 10.90
CA VAL A 21 5.50 3.89 9.73
C VAL A 21 5.87 2.41 9.91
N SER A 22 7.13 2.12 10.26
CA SER A 22 7.59 0.75 10.48
C SER A 22 6.76 0.05 11.57
N ASN A 23 6.49 0.73 12.69
CA ASN A 23 5.69 0.18 13.76
C ASN A 23 4.27 -0.18 13.26
N ARG A 24 3.59 0.73 12.58
CA ARG A 24 2.24 0.50 12.04
C ARG A 24 2.18 -0.63 11.00
N ILE A 25 3.24 -0.81 10.20
CA ILE A 25 3.35 -1.92 9.25
C ILE A 25 3.43 -3.26 9.98
N HIS A 26 4.27 -3.35 11.02
CA HIS A 26 4.58 -4.62 11.68
C HIS A 26 3.62 -4.98 12.83
N ASN A 27 2.92 -4.00 13.40
CA ASN A 27 2.02 -4.19 14.53
C ASN A 27 0.60 -3.62 14.24
N PRO A 28 -0.13 -4.17 13.24
CA PRO A 28 -1.51 -3.79 13.01
C PRO A 28 -2.44 -4.32 14.13
N GLU A 29 -3.48 -3.56 14.46
CA GLU A 29 -4.49 -3.91 15.47
C GLU A 29 -5.63 -4.77 14.89
N GLY A 30 -5.68 -4.90 13.56
CA GLY A 30 -6.64 -5.75 12.86
C GLY A 30 -6.32 -5.89 11.36
N GLU A 31 -7.18 -6.59 10.64
CA GLU A 31 -7.08 -6.76 9.18
C GLU A 31 -8.43 -6.46 8.52
N VAL A 32 -8.39 -5.81 7.36
CA VAL A 32 -9.55 -5.58 6.50
C VAL A 32 -9.28 -6.17 5.12
N THR A 33 -10.26 -6.88 4.57
CA THR A 33 -10.20 -7.36 3.18
C THR A 33 -10.97 -6.40 2.28
N ILE A 34 -10.32 -5.95 1.21
CA ILE A 34 -10.90 -5.04 0.20
C ILE A 34 -10.84 -5.75 -1.14
N ALA A 35 -12.01 -5.93 -1.76
CA ALA A 35 -12.11 -6.44 -3.12
C ALA A 35 -11.81 -5.31 -4.14
N VAL A 36 -10.91 -5.57 -5.08
CA VAL A 36 -10.59 -4.70 -6.20
C VAL A 36 -11.02 -5.40 -7.49
N VAL A 37 -12.02 -4.84 -8.15
CA VAL A 37 -12.53 -5.32 -9.43
C VAL A 37 -11.81 -4.60 -10.56
N GLY A 38 -11.19 -5.33 -11.48
CA GLY A 38 -10.39 -4.75 -12.56
C GLY A 38 -10.31 -5.64 -13.79
N LYS A 39 -9.90 -5.06 -14.92
CA LYS A 39 -9.83 -5.75 -16.23
C LYS A 39 -8.57 -6.61 -16.41
N TYR A 40 -7.52 -6.35 -15.62
CA TYR A 40 -6.23 -7.04 -15.72
C TYR A 40 -5.67 -7.34 -14.33
N THR A 41 -6.38 -8.13 -13.53
CA THR A 41 -5.93 -8.36 -12.14
C THR A 41 -4.66 -9.19 -12.02
N GLY A 42 -4.29 -9.91 -13.08
CA GLY A 42 -3.00 -10.58 -13.23
C GLY A 42 -1.79 -9.64 -13.31
N LEU A 43 -1.98 -8.37 -13.69
CA LEU A 43 -0.91 -7.36 -13.80
C LEU A 43 -1.06 -6.31 -12.70
N LYS A 44 -0.71 -6.68 -11.47
CA LYS A 44 -0.84 -5.83 -10.27
C LYS A 44 -0.09 -4.49 -10.37
N ASP A 45 0.95 -4.41 -11.20
CA ASP A 45 1.72 -3.18 -11.43
C ASP A 45 0.87 -2.07 -12.06
N ALA A 46 -0.14 -2.41 -12.85
CA ALA A 46 -1.09 -1.43 -13.40
C ALA A 46 -1.86 -0.68 -12.30
N TYR A 47 -1.90 -1.24 -11.08
CA TYR A 47 -2.59 -0.70 -9.92
C TYR A 47 -1.64 -0.26 -8.80
N LYS A 48 -0.34 -0.10 -9.06
CA LYS A 48 0.66 0.21 -8.03
C LYS A 48 0.26 1.37 -7.13
N SER A 49 -0.11 2.51 -7.70
CA SER A 49 -0.50 3.69 -6.92
C SER A 49 -1.77 3.47 -6.08
N LEU A 50 -2.72 2.67 -6.58
CA LEU A 50 -3.92 2.30 -5.84
C LEU A 50 -3.57 1.41 -4.63
N ILE A 51 -2.70 0.42 -4.83
CA ILE A 51 -2.22 -0.47 -3.78
C ILE A 51 -1.51 0.32 -2.67
N GLU A 52 -0.66 1.29 -3.03
CA GLU A 52 0.03 2.15 -2.07
C GLU A 52 -0.95 3.05 -1.29
N ALA A 53 -1.93 3.65 -1.99
CA ALA A 53 -2.94 4.48 -1.34
C ALA A 53 -3.77 3.68 -0.32
N LEU A 54 -4.19 2.46 -0.67
CA LEU A 54 -4.91 1.57 0.25
C LEU A 54 -4.02 1.13 1.42
N SER A 55 -2.75 0.83 1.16
CA SER A 55 -1.78 0.50 2.22
C SER A 55 -1.59 1.66 3.18
N HIS A 56 -1.47 2.90 2.70
CA HIS A 56 -1.42 4.11 3.52
C HIS A 56 -2.71 4.33 4.32
N GLY A 57 -3.86 4.03 3.73
CA GLY A 57 -5.15 4.03 4.44
C GLY A 57 -5.17 3.04 5.61
N GLY A 58 -4.66 1.83 5.40
CA GLY A 58 -4.45 0.84 6.46
C GLY A 58 -3.55 1.34 7.57
N LEU A 59 -2.39 1.92 7.22
CA LEU A 59 -1.45 2.49 8.18
C LEU A 59 -2.07 3.60 9.02
N ALA A 60 -2.85 4.49 8.41
CA ALA A 60 -3.52 5.57 9.11
C ALA A 60 -4.55 5.05 10.13
N ASN A 61 -5.15 3.89 9.87
CA ASN A 61 -6.17 3.26 10.70
C ASN A 61 -5.63 2.10 11.56
N HIS A 62 -4.31 1.89 11.61
CA HIS A 62 -3.69 0.80 12.37
C HIS A 62 -4.20 -0.60 11.97
N VAL A 63 -4.59 -0.79 10.70
CA VAL A 63 -5.06 -2.08 10.18
C VAL A 63 -4.24 -2.52 8.97
N LYS A 64 -4.09 -3.83 8.83
CA LYS A 64 -3.52 -4.43 7.63
C LYS A 64 -4.58 -4.51 6.54
N VAL A 65 -4.27 -4.01 5.34
CA VAL A 65 -5.14 -4.15 4.18
C VAL A 65 -4.76 -5.41 3.41
N LYS A 66 -5.73 -6.30 3.22
CA LYS A 66 -5.64 -7.47 2.35
C LYS A 66 -6.46 -7.19 1.09
N LEU A 67 -5.80 -7.23 -0.06
CA LEU A 67 -6.47 -7.02 -1.34
C LEU A 67 -6.92 -8.35 -1.92
N ASP A 68 -8.21 -8.46 -2.20
CA ASP A 68 -8.80 -9.52 -3.00
C ASP A 68 -9.02 -9.01 -4.42
N TRP A 69 -8.64 -9.79 -5.42
CA TRP A 69 -8.60 -9.33 -6.81
C TRP A 69 -9.63 -10.09 -7.63
N ILE A 70 -10.52 -9.35 -8.29
CA ILE A 70 -11.64 -9.90 -9.02
C ILE A 70 -11.57 -9.42 -10.47
N GLU A 71 -11.45 -10.36 -11.42
CA GLU A 71 -11.49 -10.02 -12.84
C GLU A 71 -12.89 -9.51 -13.21
N SER A 72 -12.97 -8.32 -13.80
CA SER A 72 -14.26 -7.68 -14.11
C SER A 72 -15.09 -8.47 -15.12
N GLU A 73 -14.44 -9.25 -15.98
CA GLU A 73 -15.10 -10.07 -17.02
C GLU A 73 -16.04 -11.14 -16.46
N ILE A 74 -15.90 -11.53 -15.19
CA ILE A 74 -16.81 -12.51 -14.57
C ILE A 74 -18.24 -11.96 -14.50
N PHE A 75 -18.40 -10.64 -14.38
CA PHE A 75 -19.69 -9.96 -14.25
C PHE A 75 -20.38 -9.73 -15.60
N GLU A 76 -19.73 -10.04 -16.72
CA GLU A 76 -20.31 -9.90 -18.07
C GLU A 76 -21.00 -11.19 -18.54
N LYS A 77 -20.73 -12.33 -17.88
CA LYS A 77 -21.23 -13.66 -18.28
C LYS A 77 -22.46 -14.12 -17.50
N GLU A 78 -22.73 -13.51 -16.36
CA GLU A 78 -23.95 -13.74 -15.60
C GLU A 78 -24.98 -12.68 -15.99
N ASP A 79 -26.16 -13.12 -16.46
CA ASP A 79 -27.30 -12.24 -16.69
C ASP A 79 -27.63 -11.53 -15.37
N PRO A 80 -27.74 -10.19 -15.31
CA PRO A 80 -28.02 -9.46 -14.07
C PRO A 80 -29.42 -9.69 -13.46
N ALA A 81 -30.10 -10.79 -13.79
CA ALA A 81 -31.49 -11.10 -13.41
C ALA A 81 -31.66 -12.52 -12.89
#